data_AF-A0A812JNU5-F1
#
_entry.id   AF-A0A812JNU5-F1
#
_cell.length_a   1.000
_cell.length_b   1.000
_cell.length_c   1.000
_cell.angle_alpha   90.00
_cell.angle_beta   90.00
_cell.angle_gamma   90.00
#
_symmetry.space_group_name_H-M   'P 1'
#
loop_
_entity.id
_entity.type
_entity.pdbx_description
1 polymer ?
#
loop_
_entity_poly.entity_id
_entity_poly.type
_entity_poly.pdbx_seq_one_letter_code
_entity_poly.pdbx_strand_id
1 'polypeptide(L)'
;MNSAERSYANMALSFRGAERQAPSLVSLSLRFAEIMAEKSAKGDHPPSWNTEKRLQSVLDEFHASKHMTSKFALDAEKTRSILNLITGTGSLAILQGHLNHFKWKECAFTTHHVCSTRWLLHATRKTENLDLKAMLTVTPEIQMDTLKIFIAHYVQKIKKVRASARPKCRASVEELESLVDYVAMMRGVMAEAKKVHPTEHDIHEALKKAMLSREYYDEMVLASTNKMPNFKLAHLSVWHEIVDMHMQVKATGPRGTTSIEALQEVTADARYQDWDVK
;
A
#
# COMPACT_ATOMS: atom_id res chain seq x y z
N MET A 1 32.54 -5.36 17.05
CA MET A 1 31.38 -4.56 16.65
C MET A 1 30.21 -5.51 16.47
N ASN A 2 29.18 -5.39 17.31
CA ASN A 2 28.02 -6.28 17.24
C ASN A 2 27.19 -5.98 15.94
N SER A 3 26.23 -6.86 15.60
CA SER A 3 25.42 -6.71 14.38
C SER A 3 24.71 -5.35 14.32
N ALA A 4 24.06 -4.95 15.42
CA ALA A 4 23.31 -3.70 15.53
C ALA A 4 24.21 -2.47 15.36
N GLU A 5 25.39 -2.43 15.98
CA GLU A 5 26.37 -1.36 15.83
C GLU A 5 26.81 -1.19 14.37
N ARG A 6 27.06 -2.28 13.65
CA ARG A 6 27.39 -2.24 12.22
C ARG A 6 26.23 -1.64 11.42
N SER A 7 25.00 -2.04 11.71
CA SER A 7 23.80 -1.46 11.10
C SER A 7 23.66 0.03 11.38
N TYR A 8 23.86 0.46 12.63
CA TYR A 8 23.84 1.89 13.00
C TYR A 8 24.93 2.68 12.27
N ALA A 9 26.15 2.14 12.18
CA ALA A 9 27.24 2.77 11.45
C ALA A 9 26.93 2.91 9.95
N ASN A 10 26.39 1.87 9.32
CA ASN A 10 26.01 1.89 7.91
C ASN A 10 24.89 2.92 7.64
N MET A 11 23.88 2.98 8.51
CA MET A 11 22.83 3.99 8.41
C MET A 11 23.40 5.42 8.58
N ALA A 12 24.29 5.64 9.55
CA ALA A 12 24.94 6.93 9.74
C ALA A 12 25.84 7.33 8.54
N LEU A 13 26.54 6.37 7.92
CA LEU A 13 27.32 6.61 6.69
C LEU A 13 26.41 6.99 5.51
N SER A 14 25.24 6.37 5.42
CA SER A 14 24.23 6.71 4.40
C SER A 14 23.77 8.16 4.53
N PHE A 15 23.50 8.63 5.75
CA PHE A 15 23.19 10.04 6.03
C PHE A 15 24.31 11.00 5.63
N ARG A 16 25.57 10.58 5.74
CA ARG A 16 26.75 11.36 5.32
C ARG A 16 26.99 11.34 3.80
N GLY A 17 26.11 10.68 3.04
CA GLY A 17 26.16 10.67 1.58
C GLY A 17 27.04 9.56 0.99
N ALA A 18 27.49 8.59 1.79
CA ALA A 18 28.23 7.43 1.26
C ALA A 18 27.40 6.67 0.19
N GLU A 19 26.08 6.62 0.38
CA GLU A 19 25.14 6.02 -0.57
C GLU A 19 24.51 7.02 -1.57
N ARG A 20 25.04 8.26 -1.62
CA ARG A 20 24.50 9.37 -2.43
C ARG A 20 23.04 9.76 -2.12
N GLN A 21 22.46 9.20 -1.05
CA GLN A 21 21.14 9.54 -0.50
C GLN A 21 21.08 9.16 0.99
N ALA A 22 20.34 9.94 1.78
CA ALA A 22 20.01 9.57 3.15
C ALA A 22 19.08 8.34 3.17
N PRO A 23 19.12 7.50 4.23
CA PRO A 23 18.23 6.36 4.33
C PRO A 23 16.77 6.85 4.43
N SER A 24 15.89 6.15 3.72
CA SER A 24 14.45 6.45 3.74
C SER A 24 13.81 6.00 5.06
N LEU A 25 12.63 6.53 5.39
CA LEU A 25 11.86 6.03 6.55
C LEU A 25 11.53 4.55 6.42
N VAL A 26 11.24 4.05 5.21
CA VAL A 26 11.01 2.62 4.96
C VAL A 26 12.26 1.81 5.26
N SER A 27 13.42 2.26 4.77
CA SER A 27 14.69 1.59 5.03
C SER A 27 15.03 1.58 6.52
N LEU A 28 14.80 2.69 7.22
CA LEU A 28 14.98 2.78 8.67
C LEU A 28 14.03 1.82 9.39
N SER A 29 12.73 1.79 9.05
CA SER A 29 11.75 0.88 9.64
C SER A 29 12.13 -0.58 9.48
N LEU A 30 12.58 -0.98 8.30
CA LEU A 30 13.01 -2.35 8.04
C LEU A 30 14.24 -2.71 8.88
N ARG A 31 15.25 -1.85 8.91
CA ARG A 31 16.46 -2.08 9.71
C ARG A 31 16.17 -2.09 11.22
N PHE A 32 15.33 -1.18 11.71
CA PHE A 32 14.96 -1.18 13.11
C PHE A 32 14.10 -2.40 13.48
N ALA A 33 13.18 -2.84 12.61
CA ALA A 33 12.44 -4.08 12.82
C ALA A 33 13.35 -5.31 12.89
N GLU A 34 14.36 -5.41 12.01
CA GLU A 34 15.38 -6.47 12.05
C GLU A 34 16.16 -6.45 13.37
N ILE A 35 16.65 -5.28 13.79
CA ILE A 35 17.40 -5.13 15.05
C ILE A 35 16.52 -5.46 16.26
N MET A 36 15.25 -5.05 16.25
CA MET A 36 14.29 -5.39 17.30
C MET A 36 14.06 -6.91 17.40
N ALA A 37 13.97 -7.60 16.26
CA ALA A 37 13.83 -9.05 16.19
C ALA A 37 15.10 -9.76 16.71
N GLU A 38 16.29 -9.32 16.28
CA GLU A 38 17.56 -9.86 16.77
C GLU A 38 17.71 -9.72 18.29
N LYS A 39 17.43 -8.52 18.84
CA LYS A 39 17.51 -8.26 20.28
C LYS A 39 16.47 -9.07 21.07
N SER A 40 15.27 -9.22 20.52
CA SER A 40 14.26 -10.10 21.12
C SER A 40 14.70 -11.56 21.15
N ALA A 41 15.34 -12.05 20.08
CA ALA A 41 15.82 -13.43 20.00
C ALA A 41 17.00 -13.70 20.96
N LYS A 42 17.84 -12.68 21.21
CA LYS A 42 18.97 -12.75 22.16
C LYS A 42 18.56 -12.59 23.63
N GLY A 43 17.32 -12.19 23.90
CA GLY A 43 16.83 -11.89 25.24
C GLY A 43 17.14 -10.48 25.75
N ASP A 44 17.76 -9.62 24.92
CA ASP A 44 18.05 -8.22 25.25
C ASP A 44 16.76 -7.38 25.37
N HIS A 45 15.71 -7.76 24.63
CA HIS A 45 14.36 -7.18 24.76
C HIS A 45 13.46 -8.11 25.56
N PRO A 46 13.01 -7.71 26.77
CA PRO A 46 12.09 -8.50 27.58
C PRO A 46 10.79 -8.86 26.82
N PRO A 47 10.24 -10.07 27.02
CA PRO A 47 8.97 -10.46 26.41
C PRO A 47 7.80 -9.52 26.78
N SER A 48 7.89 -8.86 27.93
CA SER A 48 6.89 -7.89 28.42
C SER A 48 6.88 -6.57 27.66
N TRP A 49 7.87 -6.30 26.80
CA TRP A 49 7.91 -5.07 26.01
C TRP A 49 7.04 -5.19 24.76
N ASN A 50 6.18 -4.19 24.56
CA ASN A 50 5.45 -3.99 23.30
C ASN A 50 6.36 -3.41 22.21
N THR A 51 5.87 -3.35 20.98
CA THR A 51 6.62 -2.88 19.80
C THR A 51 7.17 -1.46 19.98
N GLU A 52 6.40 -0.56 20.59
CA GLU A 52 6.81 0.83 20.82
C GLU A 52 8.01 0.93 21.77
N LYS A 53 7.97 0.23 22.91
CA LYS A 53 9.11 0.19 23.86
C LYS A 53 10.36 -0.39 23.23
N ARG A 54 10.21 -1.48 22.46
CA ARG A 54 11.32 -2.11 21.73
C ARG A 54 11.92 -1.15 20.70
N LEU A 55 11.08 -0.41 19.98
CA LEU A 55 11.54 0.59 19.02
C LEU A 55 12.26 1.74 19.72
N GLN A 56 11.70 2.27 20.81
CA GLN A 56 12.32 3.37 21.56
C GLN A 56 13.72 3.00 22.05
N SER A 57 13.89 1.79 22.60
CA SER A 57 15.20 1.25 23.00
C SER A 57 16.21 1.25 21.84
N VAL A 58 15.80 0.79 20.65
CA VAL A 58 16.67 0.77 19.45
C VAL A 58 16.99 2.19 18.96
N LEU A 59 16.04 3.11 19.04
CA LEU A 59 16.23 4.51 18.65
C LEU A 59 17.19 5.23 19.60
N ASP A 60 17.07 4.99 20.90
CA ASP A 60 17.96 5.58 21.92
C ASP A 60 19.41 5.12 21.69
N GLU A 61 19.62 3.83 21.42
CA GLU A 61 20.93 3.30 21.04
C GLU A 61 21.45 3.88 19.73
N PHE A 62 20.59 4.02 18.72
CA PHE A 62 20.95 4.61 17.44
C PHE A 62 21.39 6.07 17.60
N HIS A 63 20.65 6.85 18.40
CA HIS A 63 20.96 8.24 18.71
C HIS A 63 22.22 8.39 19.58
N ALA A 64 22.48 7.45 20.49
CA ALA A 64 23.69 7.41 21.31
C ALA A 64 24.92 6.87 20.55
N SER A 65 24.74 6.33 19.34
CA SER A 65 25.84 5.72 18.60
C SER A 65 26.92 6.75 18.21
N LYS A 66 28.20 6.35 18.29
CA LYS A 66 29.37 7.21 18.00
C LYS A 66 29.39 7.84 16.60
N HIS A 67 28.64 7.27 15.65
CA HIS A 67 28.58 7.74 14.27
C HIS A 67 27.42 8.71 14.03
N MET A 68 26.49 8.80 14.97
CA MET A 68 25.35 9.71 14.88
C MET A 68 25.80 11.15 15.09
N THR A 69 25.21 12.06 14.32
CA THR A 69 25.35 13.50 14.52
C THR A 69 23.98 14.08 14.81
N SER A 70 23.90 15.13 15.63
CA SER A 70 22.61 15.78 15.99
C SER A 70 21.77 16.17 14.77
N LYS A 71 22.39 16.52 13.64
CA LYS A 71 21.74 16.82 12.36
C LYS A 71 20.89 15.66 11.80
N PHE A 72 21.24 14.42 12.13
CA PHE A 72 20.58 13.21 11.62
C PHE A 72 19.71 12.52 12.66
N ALA A 73 19.53 13.14 13.84
CA ALA A 73 18.61 12.64 14.85
C ALA A 73 17.18 12.57 14.29
N LEU A 74 16.46 11.52 14.66
CA LEU A 74 15.08 11.31 14.26
C LEU A 74 14.18 12.09 15.22
N ASP A 75 13.39 13.00 14.65
CA ASP A 75 12.36 13.72 15.39
C ASP A 75 11.16 12.82 15.72
N ALA A 76 10.23 13.35 16.53
CA ALA A 76 9.05 12.62 16.97
C ALA A 76 8.13 12.19 15.81
N GLU A 77 8.07 12.97 14.72
CA GLU A 77 7.23 12.67 13.57
C GLU A 77 7.78 11.46 12.78
N LYS A 78 9.10 11.45 12.53
CA LYS A 78 9.78 10.32 11.89
C LYS A 78 9.70 9.07 12.75
N THR A 79 9.90 9.18 14.06
CA THR A 79 9.76 8.07 15.00
C THR A 79 8.35 7.48 14.97
N ARG A 80 7.31 8.32 15.00
CA ARG A 80 5.92 7.86 14.86
C ARG A 80 5.67 7.17 13.52
N SER A 81 6.20 7.73 12.44
CA SER A 81 6.05 7.16 11.09
C SER A 81 6.76 5.81 10.97
N ILE A 82 7.94 5.66 11.59
CA ILE A 82 8.66 4.40 11.67
C ILE A 82 7.84 3.37 12.43
N LEU A 83 7.29 3.74 13.59
CA LEU A 83 6.43 2.86 14.38
C LEU A 83 5.22 2.42 13.57
N ASN A 84 4.52 3.37 12.93
CA ASN A 84 3.37 3.12 12.06
C ASN A 84 3.69 2.17 10.91
N LEU A 85 4.87 2.28 10.30
CA LEU A 85 5.30 1.32 9.28
C LEU A 85 5.50 -0.08 9.87
N ILE A 86 6.10 -0.19 11.06
CA ILE A 86 6.38 -1.48 11.69
C ILE A 86 5.10 -2.17 12.18
N THR A 87 4.17 -1.42 12.78
CA THR A 87 2.94 -1.97 13.39
C THR A 87 1.74 -1.95 12.46
N GLY A 88 1.65 -0.92 11.61
CA GLY A 88 0.50 -0.63 10.78
C GLY A 88 0.63 -1.11 9.34
N THR A 89 1.68 -1.86 9.01
CA THR A 89 1.83 -2.44 7.66
C THR A 89 2.09 -3.95 7.71
N GLY A 90 1.17 -4.72 7.13
CA GLY A 90 1.35 -6.15 6.85
C GLY A 90 2.17 -6.39 5.58
N SER A 91 2.62 -5.33 4.91
CA SER A 91 3.13 -5.39 3.54
C SER A 91 4.50 -4.74 3.37
N LEU A 92 5.35 -4.74 4.41
CA LEU A 92 6.74 -4.29 4.33
C LEU A 92 7.51 -4.95 3.18
N ALA A 93 7.19 -6.20 2.84
CA ALA A 93 7.76 -6.92 1.70
C ALA A 93 7.47 -6.25 0.34
N ILE A 94 6.28 -5.67 0.16
CA ILE A 94 5.91 -4.96 -1.08
C ILE A 94 6.75 -3.68 -1.21
N LEU A 95 6.88 -2.94 -0.12
CA LEU A 95 7.73 -1.73 -0.10
C LEU A 95 9.20 -2.08 -0.35
N GLN A 96 9.71 -3.13 0.30
CA GLN A 96 11.08 -3.59 0.09
C GLN A 96 11.30 -4.08 -1.34
N GLY A 97 10.35 -4.83 -1.91
CA GLY A 97 10.38 -5.27 -3.30
C GLY A 97 10.53 -4.09 -4.26
N HIS A 98 9.76 -3.01 -4.03
CA HIS A 98 9.89 -1.79 -4.84
C HIS A 98 11.26 -1.11 -4.68
N LEU A 99 11.76 -1.03 -3.45
CA LEU A 99 13.05 -0.40 -3.15
C LEU A 99 14.27 -1.22 -3.61
N ASN A 100 14.11 -2.52 -3.83
CA ASN A 100 15.13 -3.35 -4.48
C ASN A 100 15.35 -2.94 -5.95
N HIS A 101 14.33 -2.39 -6.61
CA HIS A 101 14.39 -1.98 -8.01
C HIS A 101 14.59 -0.47 -8.19
N PHE A 102 14.10 0.35 -7.26
CA PHE A 102 14.17 1.81 -7.34
C PHE A 102 14.87 2.41 -6.12
N LYS A 103 15.80 3.34 -6.38
CA LYS A 103 16.34 4.21 -5.33
C LYS A 103 15.19 5.00 -4.72
N TRP A 104 15.28 5.34 -3.42
CA TRP A 104 14.25 6.13 -2.73
C TRP A 104 13.85 7.39 -3.49
N LYS A 105 14.84 8.15 -3.98
CA LYS A 105 14.59 9.37 -4.76
C LYS A 105 13.86 9.13 -6.09
N GLU A 106 13.77 7.89 -6.58
CA GLU A 106 13.17 7.48 -7.85
C GLU A 106 12.01 6.48 -7.67
N CYS A 107 11.65 6.12 -6.43
CA CYS A 107 10.56 5.19 -6.16
C CYS A 107 9.20 5.90 -6.20
N ALA A 108 8.13 5.12 -6.05
CA ALA A 108 6.75 5.61 -6.10
C ALA A 108 6.39 6.45 -4.86
N PHE A 109 7.11 6.25 -3.77
CA PHE A 109 6.80 6.81 -2.47
C PHE A 109 7.63 8.06 -2.18
N THR A 110 7.11 8.85 -1.25
CA THR A 110 7.83 9.95 -0.60
C THR A 110 7.69 9.77 0.91
N THR A 111 8.44 10.54 1.68
CA THR A 111 8.30 10.57 3.13
C THR A 111 6.85 10.90 3.53
N HIS A 112 6.19 11.85 2.85
CA HIS A 112 4.81 12.23 3.16
C HIS A 112 3.80 11.11 2.92
N HIS A 113 3.97 10.29 1.87
CA HIS A 113 3.11 9.12 1.66
C HIS A 113 3.21 8.14 2.83
N VAL A 114 4.45 7.90 3.29
CA VAL A 114 4.72 6.99 4.40
C VAL A 114 4.18 7.54 5.73
N CYS A 115 4.22 8.86 5.92
CA CYS A 115 3.67 9.50 7.11
C CYS A 115 2.13 9.53 7.13
N SER A 116 1.46 9.41 5.98
CA SER A 116 -0.02 9.33 5.95
C SER A 116 -0.49 8.07 6.67
N THR A 117 -1.54 8.22 7.48
CA THR A 117 -2.10 7.13 8.28
C THR A 117 -3.24 6.40 7.57
N ARG A 118 -3.81 6.97 6.50
CA ARG A 118 -5.04 6.44 5.87
C ARG A 118 -4.87 5.03 5.30
N TRP A 119 -3.67 4.68 4.83
CA TRP A 119 -3.37 3.38 4.21
C TRP A 119 -2.86 2.34 5.21
N LEU A 120 -2.74 2.70 6.49
CA LEU A 120 -2.32 1.78 7.56
C LEU A 120 -3.48 0.87 7.97
N LEU A 121 -3.14 -0.31 8.51
CA LEU A 121 -4.11 -1.28 9.00
C LEU A 121 -5.08 -0.64 10.01
N HIS A 122 -6.35 -0.99 9.90
CA HIS A 122 -7.46 -0.47 10.71
C HIS A 122 -7.76 1.03 10.57
N ALA A 123 -7.02 1.76 9.74
CA ALA A 123 -7.41 3.12 9.39
C ALA A 123 -8.76 3.11 8.70
N THR A 124 -9.63 4.04 9.07
CA THR A 124 -10.96 4.19 8.48
C THR A 124 -11.30 5.66 8.35
N ARG A 125 -12.12 6.00 7.36
CA ARG A 125 -12.59 7.36 7.18
C ARG A 125 -13.62 7.70 8.27
N LYS A 126 -13.61 8.94 8.71
CA LYS A 126 -14.64 9.45 9.63
C LYS A 126 -15.96 9.55 8.87
N THR A 127 -16.90 8.67 9.17
CA THR A 127 -18.26 8.66 8.63
C THR A 127 -19.25 8.24 9.71
N GLU A 128 -20.48 8.74 9.61
CA GLU A 128 -21.59 8.39 10.50
C GLU A 128 -22.24 7.06 10.11
N ASN A 129 -22.11 6.66 8.83
CA ASN A 129 -22.66 5.40 8.33
C ASN A 129 -21.73 4.24 8.74
N LEU A 130 -22.21 3.35 9.61
CA LEU A 130 -21.43 2.24 10.15
C LEU A 130 -21.06 1.20 9.09
N ASP A 131 -21.92 0.93 8.11
CA ASP A 131 -21.66 -0.03 7.04
C ASP A 131 -20.54 0.50 6.13
N LEU A 132 -20.63 1.79 5.77
CA LEU A 132 -19.59 2.47 4.99
C LEU A 132 -18.28 2.54 5.78
N LYS A 133 -18.34 2.77 7.10
CA LYS A 133 -17.16 2.77 7.97
C LYS A 133 -16.46 1.40 7.97
N ALA A 134 -17.25 0.33 8.11
CA ALA A 134 -16.73 -1.04 8.08
C ALA A 134 -16.08 -1.35 6.73
N MET A 135 -16.74 -0.99 5.63
CA MET A 135 -16.21 -1.16 4.28
C MET A 135 -14.93 -0.37 4.02
N LEU A 136 -14.85 0.89 4.50
CA LEU A 136 -13.68 1.76 4.31
C LEU A 136 -12.53 1.45 5.30
N THR A 137 -12.71 0.51 6.22
CA THR A 137 -11.65 0.12 7.16
C THR A 137 -10.58 -0.69 6.44
N VAL A 138 -9.33 -0.26 6.56
CA VAL A 138 -8.21 -0.94 5.89
C VAL A 138 -7.95 -2.31 6.53
N THR A 139 -8.20 -3.36 5.77
CA THR A 139 -7.78 -4.72 6.06
C THR A 139 -6.40 -5.00 5.44
N PRO A 140 -5.72 -6.11 5.79
CA PRO A 140 -4.47 -6.51 5.15
C PRO A 140 -4.56 -6.60 3.62
N GLU A 141 -5.66 -7.12 3.10
CA GLU A 141 -5.88 -7.28 1.66
C GLU A 141 -6.03 -5.93 0.96
N ILE A 142 -6.79 -5.00 1.55
CA ILE A 142 -6.96 -3.63 1.04
C ILE A 142 -5.61 -2.92 1.01
N GLN A 143 -4.83 -3.03 2.08
CA GLN A 143 -3.50 -2.42 2.15
C GLN A 143 -2.58 -2.99 1.06
N MET A 144 -2.51 -4.32 0.92
CA MET A 144 -1.68 -4.98 -0.09
C MET A 144 -2.06 -4.53 -1.50
N ASP A 145 -3.34 -4.58 -1.84
CA ASP A 145 -3.83 -4.19 -3.16
C ASP A 145 -3.57 -2.72 -3.45
N THR A 146 -3.82 -1.84 -2.45
CA THR A 146 -3.54 -0.41 -2.60
C THR A 146 -2.08 -0.18 -2.96
N LEU A 147 -1.14 -0.81 -2.25
CA LEU A 147 0.28 -0.66 -2.54
C LEU A 147 0.66 -1.24 -3.91
N LYS A 148 0.14 -2.42 -4.27
CA LYS A 148 0.37 -3.04 -5.59
C LYS A 148 -0.12 -2.13 -6.71
N ILE A 149 -1.34 -1.63 -6.61
CA ILE A 149 -1.96 -0.74 -7.60
C ILE A 149 -1.21 0.61 -7.67
N PHE A 150 -0.85 1.17 -6.51
CA PHE A 150 -0.10 2.43 -6.44
C PHE A 150 1.27 2.33 -7.13
N ILE A 151 2.02 1.25 -6.87
CA ILE A 151 3.30 0.96 -7.52
C ILE A 151 3.10 0.73 -9.01
N ALA A 152 2.14 -0.11 -9.41
CA ALA A 152 1.85 -0.41 -10.80
C ALA A 152 1.56 0.87 -11.61
N HIS A 153 0.73 1.78 -11.09
CA HIS A 153 0.46 3.06 -11.73
C HIS A 153 1.69 3.93 -11.87
N TYR A 154 2.51 4.03 -10.83
CA TYR A 154 3.77 4.76 -10.93
C TYR A 154 4.66 4.18 -12.03
N VAL A 155 4.84 2.86 -12.05
CA VAL A 155 5.66 2.16 -13.04
C VAL A 155 5.16 2.43 -14.47
N GLN A 156 3.85 2.34 -14.70
CA GLN A 156 3.26 2.66 -16.01
C GLN A 156 3.54 4.11 -16.41
N LYS A 157 3.34 5.07 -15.50
CA LYS A 157 3.62 6.50 -15.75
C LYS A 157 5.09 6.77 -16.10
N ILE A 158 6.03 6.00 -15.55
CA ILE A 158 7.48 6.25 -15.76
C ILE A 158 8.10 5.46 -16.91
N LYS A 159 7.37 4.57 -17.61
CA LYS A 159 7.93 3.67 -18.64
C LYS A 159 8.80 4.37 -19.69
N LYS A 160 8.42 5.58 -20.10
CA LYS A 160 9.13 6.39 -21.11
C LYS A 160 9.74 7.67 -20.52
N VAL A 161 9.89 7.73 -19.19
CA VAL A 161 10.36 8.92 -18.48
C VAL A 161 11.81 8.74 -18.02
N ARG A 162 12.64 9.74 -18.32
CA ARG A 162 14.05 9.79 -17.86
C ARG A 162 14.11 9.75 -16.34
N ALA A 163 15.13 9.08 -15.77
CA ALA A 163 15.28 8.88 -14.33
C ALA A 163 15.16 10.17 -13.50
N SER A 164 15.71 11.28 -13.97
CA SER A 164 15.65 12.59 -13.31
C SER A 164 14.24 13.21 -13.26
N ALA A 165 13.34 12.82 -14.16
CA ALA A 165 11.97 13.33 -14.23
C ALA A 165 10.95 12.42 -13.54
N ARG A 166 11.30 11.16 -13.26
CA ARG A 166 10.43 10.19 -12.56
C ARG A 166 9.86 10.69 -11.22
N PRO A 167 10.59 11.44 -10.39
CA PRO A 167 10.03 11.97 -9.13
C PRO A 167 8.79 12.86 -9.34
N LYS A 168 8.66 13.49 -10.51
CA LYS A 168 7.50 14.31 -10.89
C LYS A 168 6.27 13.50 -11.31
N CYS A 169 6.44 12.20 -11.52
CA CYS A 169 5.36 11.27 -11.88
C CYS A 169 4.73 10.61 -10.65
N ARG A 170 5.25 10.88 -9.44
CA ARG A 170 4.64 10.39 -8.20
C ARG A 170 3.26 10.98 -8.03
N ALA A 171 2.36 10.18 -7.47
CA ALA A 171 1.10 10.67 -6.98
C ALA A 171 1.32 11.61 -5.78
N SER A 172 0.32 12.42 -5.50
CA SER A 172 0.15 13.16 -4.26
C SER A 172 -0.30 12.24 -3.13
N VAL A 173 -0.24 12.74 -1.88
CA VAL A 173 -0.74 12.00 -0.72
C VAL A 173 -2.23 11.81 -0.84
N GLU A 174 -2.95 12.83 -1.28
CA GLU A 174 -4.41 12.83 -1.46
C GLU A 174 -4.85 11.79 -2.49
N GLU A 175 -4.09 11.60 -3.57
CA GLU A 175 -4.32 10.54 -4.56
C GLU A 175 -4.10 9.14 -3.95
N LEU A 176 -3.09 8.96 -3.08
CA LEU A 176 -2.89 7.70 -2.35
C LEU A 176 -4.07 7.43 -1.40
N GLU A 177 -4.49 8.43 -0.63
CA GLU A 177 -5.61 8.28 0.31
C GLU A 177 -6.92 7.94 -0.40
N SER A 178 -7.18 8.63 -1.51
CA SER A 178 -8.34 8.36 -2.37
C SER A 178 -8.27 6.99 -3.04
N LEU A 179 -7.05 6.49 -3.34
CA LEU A 179 -6.84 5.12 -3.81
C LEU A 179 -7.16 4.07 -2.75
N VAL A 180 -6.85 4.32 -1.47
CA VAL A 180 -7.26 3.43 -0.38
C VAL A 180 -8.78 3.30 -0.33
N ASP A 181 -9.50 4.43 -0.42
CA ASP A 181 -10.97 4.44 -0.41
C ASP A 181 -11.54 3.67 -1.61
N TYR A 182 -11.01 3.89 -2.81
CA TYR A 182 -11.38 3.17 -4.01
C TYR A 182 -11.20 1.65 -3.87
N VAL A 183 -10.01 1.20 -3.43
CA VAL A 183 -9.71 -0.23 -3.27
C VAL A 183 -10.62 -0.86 -2.21
N ALA A 184 -10.88 -0.15 -1.11
CA ALA A 184 -11.78 -0.61 -0.06
C ALA A 184 -13.21 -0.82 -0.59
N MET A 185 -13.71 0.14 -1.38
CA MET A 185 -15.03 0.04 -2.01
C MET A 185 -15.10 -1.10 -3.04
N MET A 186 -14.10 -1.22 -3.93
CA MET A 186 -14.01 -2.33 -4.90
C MET A 186 -14.01 -3.69 -4.20
N ARG A 187 -13.25 -3.84 -3.12
CA ARG A 187 -13.24 -5.07 -2.30
C ARG A 187 -14.60 -5.34 -1.67
N GLY A 188 -15.32 -4.31 -1.22
CA GLY A 188 -16.71 -4.42 -0.77
C GLY A 188 -17.65 -4.94 -1.87
N VAL A 189 -17.57 -4.36 -3.08
CA VAL A 189 -18.32 -4.83 -4.26
C VAL A 189 -18.00 -6.30 -4.56
N MET A 190 -16.73 -6.69 -4.58
CA MET A 190 -16.31 -8.07 -4.82
C MET A 190 -16.84 -9.04 -3.77
N ALA A 191 -16.84 -8.65 -2.49
CA ALA A 191 -17.35 -9.46 -1.41
C ALA A 191 -18.86 -9.70 -1.54
N GLU A 192 -19.63 -8.66 -1.88
CA GLU A 192 -21.08 -8.79 -2.14
C GLU A 192 -21.35 -9.59 -3.41
N ALA A 193 -20.65 -9.32 -4.50
CA ALA A 193 -20.76 -10.09 -5.74
C ALA A 193 -20.47 -11.58 -5.49
N LYS A 194 -19.53 -11.93 -4.60
CA LYS A 194 -19.24 -13.32 -4.23
C LYS A 194 -20.37 -13.98 -3.45
N LYS A 195 -21.12 -13.23 -2.63
CA LYS A 195 -22.29 -13.74 -1.91
C LYS A 195 -23.44 -14.01 -2.87
N VAL A 196 -23.69 -13.11 -3.82
CA VAL A 196 -24.77 -13.24 -4.81
C VAL A 196 -24.42 -14.27 -5.90
N HIS A 197 -23.16 -14.30 -6.33
CA HIS A 197 -22.65 -15.11 -7.44
C HIS A 197 -21.38 -15.90 -7.04
N PRO A 198 -21.51 -16.94 -6.20
CA PRO A 198 -20.35 -17.68 -5.68
C PRO A 198 -19.61 -18.50 -6.73
N THR A 199 -20.26 -18.91 -7.81
CA THR A 199 -19.70 -19.78 -8.85
C THR A 199 -19.29 -19.05 -10.13
N GLU A 200 -19.57 -17.75 -10.24
CA GLU A 200 -19.33 -16.99 -11.47
C GLU A 200 -17.94 -16.38 -11.51
N HIS A 201 -16.96 -17.20 -11.89
CA HIS A 201 -15.55 -16.79 -11.97
C HIS A 201 -15.35 -15.55 -12.87
N ASP A 202 -16.10 -15.43 -13.97
CA ASP A 202 -15.97 -14.33 -14.92
C ASP A 202 -16.28 -12.95 -14.29
N ILE A 203 -17.29 -12.88 -13.41
CA ILE A 203 -17.62 -11.64 -12.68
C ILE A 203 -16.46 -11.25 -11.76
N HIS A 204 -15.87 -12.23 -11.05
CA HIS A 204 -14.75 -11.96 -10.14
C HIS A 204 -13.51 -11.47 -10.88
N GLU A 205 -13.20 -12.04 -12.04
CA GLU A 205 -12.08 -11.60 -12.87
C GLU A 205 -12.34 -10.22 -13.50
N ALA A 206 -13.56 -9.94 -13.96
CA ALA A 206 -13.94 -8.63 -14.47
C ALA A 206 -13.80 -7.55 -13.38
N LEU A 207 -14.26 -7.83 -12.15
CA LEU A 207 -14.12 -6.90 -11.01
C LEU A 207 -12.66 -6.68 -10.62
N LYS A 208 -11.82 -7.73 -10.60
CA LYS A 208 -10.37 -7.57 -10.36
C LYS A 208 -9.74 -6.69 -11.43
N LYS A 209 -10.09 -6.91 -12.69
CA LYS A 209 -9.57 -6.12 -13.81
C LYS A 209 -9.99 -4.65 -13.71
N ALA A 210 -11.25 -4.38 -13.41
CA ALA A 210 -11.76 -3.03 -13.16
C ALA A 210 -11.03 -2.35 -11.99
N MET A 211 -10.77 -3.08 -10.90
CA MET A 211 -10.00 -2.57 -9.77
C MET A 211 -8.60 -2.12 -10.21
N LEU A 212 -7.94 -2.88 -11.09
CA LEU A 212 -6.61 -2.53 -11.61
C LEU A 212 -6.62 -1.40 -12.66
N SER A 213 -7.70 -1.21 -13.42
CA SER A 213 -7.80 -0.18 -14.47
C SER A 213 -8.15 1.21 -13.94
N ARG A 214 -8.71 1.32 -12.72
CA ARG A 214 -9.23 2.56 -12.13
C ARG A 214 -10.37 3.21 -12.92
N GLU A 215 -11.09 2.43 -13.72
CA GLU A 215 -12.22 2.92 -14.52
C GLU A 215 -13.30 3.60 -13.67
N TYR A 216 -13.59 3.05 -12.49
CA TYR A 216 -14.61 3.56 -11.55
C TYR A 216 -14.04 4.47 -10.45
N TYR A 217 -12.80 4.94 -10.62
CA TYR A 217 -12.09 5.64 -9.54
C TYR A 217 -12.81 6.91 -9.07
N ASP A 218 -13.18 7.79 -10.01
CA ASP A 218 -13.76 9.10 -9.66
C ASP A 218 -15.14 8.94 -8.98
N GLU A 219 -15.96 8.02 -9.48
CA GLU A 219 -17.27 7.70 -8.89
C GLU A 219 -17.14 7.19 -7.45
N MET A 220 -16.23 6.24 -7.20
CA MET A 220 -16.04 5.67 -5.88
C MET A 220 -15.40 6.66 -4.90
N VAL A 221 -14.46 7.47 -5.37
CA VAL A 221 -13.91 8.55 -4.52
C VAL A 221 -15.01 9.53 -4.14
N LEU A 222 -15.89 9.90 -5.06
CA LEU A 222 -17.05 10.74 -4.78
C LEU A 222 -18.03 10.08 -3.79
N ALA A 223 -18.31 8.78 -3.96
CA ALA A 223 -19.15 8.02 -3.04
C ALA A 223 -18.54 7.92 -1.64
N SER A 224 -17.21 7.80 -1.53
CA SER A 224 -16.49 7.72 -0.26
C SER A 224 -16.43 9.07 0.50
N THR A 225 -16.61 10.19 -0.20
CA THR A 225 -16.53 11.56 0.35
C THR A 225 -17.92 12.13 0.64
N ASN A 226 -18.93 11.72 -0.12
CA ASN A 226 -20.30 12.11 0.15
C ASN A 226 -20.78 11.46 1.45
N LYS A 227 -21.23 12.29 2.40
CA LYS A 227 -21.97 11.84 3.58
C LYS A 227 -23.35 11.32 3.17
N MET A 228 -23.40 10.24 2.40
CA MET A 228 -24.65 9.62 1.97
C MET A 228 -25.21 8.80 3.15
N PRO A 229 -26.27 9.27 3.85
CA PRO A 229 -26.86 8.49 4.92
C PRO A 229 -27.45 7.16 4.41
N ASN A 230 -27.80 7.09 3.11
CA ASN A 230 -28.45 5.95 2.47
C ASN A 230 -27.55 5.28 1.41
N PHE A 231 -26.23 5.31 1.57
CA PHE A 231 -25.32 4.64 0.64
C PHE A 231 -25.65 3.14 0.51
N LYS A 232 -25.74 2.64 -0.72
CA LYS A 232 -25.87 1.21 -1.04
C LYS A 232 -24.89 0.85 -2.16
N LEU A 233 -24.20 -0.28 -2.03
CA LEU A 233 -23.26 -0.78 -3.04
C LEU A 233 -23.92 -0.99 -4.40
N ALA A 234 -25.17 -1.44 -4.40
CA ALA A 234 -25.96 -1.65 -5.62
C ALA A 234 -26.26 -0.37 -6.41
N HIS A 235 -25.92 0.82 -5.89
CA HIS A 235 -26.07 2.08 -6.62
C HIS A 235 -24.81 2.48 -7.39
N LEU A 236 -23.69 1.75 -7.24
CA LEU A 236 -22.45 2.04 -7.95
C LEU A 236 -22.53 1.55 -9.40
N SER A 237 -22.02 2.32 -10.35
CA SER A 237 -22.11 1.97 -11.78
C SER A 237 -21.41 0.65 -12.08
N VAL A 238 -20.29 0.36 -11.41
CA VAL A 238 -19.59 -0.94 -11.49
C VAL A 238 -20.50 -2.13 -11.19
N TRP A 239 -21.47 -1.96 -10.28
CA TRP A 239 -22.43 -3.01 -9.95
C TRP A 239 -23.34 -3.29 -11.15
N HIS A 240 -23.90 -2.23 -11.73
CA HIS A 240 -24.78 -2.37 -12.90
C HIS A 240 -24.03 -2.88 -14.14
N GLU A 241 -22.84 -2.38 -14.40
CA GLU A 241 -22.09 -2.68 -15.62
C GLU A 241 -21.42 -4.06 -15.61
N ILE A 242 -20.95 -4.52 -14.46
CA ILE A 242 -20.22 -5.79 -14.38
C ILE A 242 -21.10 -6.89 -13.80
N VAL A 243 -21.83 -6.62 -12.72
CA VAL A 243 -22.65 -7.63 -12.04
C VAL A 243 -23.98 -7.83 -12.77
N ASP A 244 -24.73 -6.74 -13.04
CA ASP A 244 -26.06 -6.87 -13.66
C ASP A 244 -25.99 -7.18 -15.17
N MET A 245 -25.02 -6.65 -15.93
CA MET A 245 -24.93 -7.00 -17.37
C MET A 245 -24.58 -8.48 -17.61
N HIS A 246 -23.75 -9.09 -16.77
CA HIS A 246 -23.45 -10.54 -16.89
C HIS A 246 -24.72 -11.39 -16.65
N MET A 247 -25.67 -10.90 -15.85
CA MET A 247 -26.98 -11.52 -15.67
C MET A 247 -27.82 -11.46 -16.95
N GLN A 248 -27.80 -10.33 -17.66
CA GLN A 248 -28.59 -10.16 -18.89
C GLN A 248 -28.08 -11.03 -20.04
N VAL A 249 -26.76 -11.14 -20.21
CA VAL A 249 -26.14 -11.95 -21.28
C VAL A 249 -26.49 -13.45 -21.12
N LYS A 250 -26.58 -13.95 -19.88
CA LYS A 250 -27.02 -15.33 -19.63
C LYS A 250 -28.52 -15.54 -19.85
N ALA A 251 -29.35 -14.55 -19.52
CA ALA A 251 -30.80 -14.63 -19.71
C ALA A 251 -31.22 -14.65 -21.19
N THR A 252 -30.43 -14.06 -22.09
CA THR A 252 -30.76 -13.98 -23.53
C THR A 252 -30.18 -15.10 -24.39
N GLY A 253 -29.43 -16.05 -23.81
CA GLY A 253 -28.71 -17.09 -24.56
C GLY A 253 -27.54 -16.53 -25.38
N PRO A 254 -26.61 -17.39 -25.85
CA PRO A 254 -25.39 -16.95 -26.50
C PRO A 254 -25.71 -16.35 -27.88
N ARG A 255 -25.74 -15.01 -27.99
CA ARG A 255 -25.67 -14.30 -29.26
C ARG A 255 -24.34 -13.57 -29.36
N GLY A 256 -23.47 -14.08 -30.23
CA GLY A 256 -22.37 -13.31 -30.83
C GLY A 256 -21.27 -12.90 -29.85
N THR A 257 -20.22 -13.70 -29.81
CA THR A 257 -18.92 -13.35 -29.21
C THR A 257 -18.34 -12.07 -29.83
N THR A 258 -18.47 -10.94 -29.14
CA THR A 258 -17.39 -9.93 -29.13
C THR A 258 -16.40 -10.39 -28.07
N SER A 259 -15.29 -10.97 -28.53
CA SER A 259 -14.36 -11.69 -27.66
C SER A 259 -13.72 -10.74 -26.64
N ILE A 260 -13.73 -11.21 -25.40
CA ILE A 260 -13.04 -10.67 -24.23
C ILE A 260 -11.51 -10.52 -24.45
N GLU A 261 -10.99 -11.08 -25.55
CA GLU A 261 -9.59 -11.01 -25.99
C GLU A 261 -9.12 -9.57 -26.27
N ALA A 262 -10.02 -8.67 -26.74
CA ALA A 262 -9.65 -7.28 -27.00
C ALA A 262 -9.30 -6.47 -25.73
N LEU A 263 -9.71 -6.95 -24.54
CA LEU A 263 -9.34 -6.33 -23.27
C LEU A 263 -8.06 -6.95 -22.67
N GLN A 264 -7.52 -8.06 -23.22
CA GLN A 264 -6.35 -8.75 -22.63
C GLN A 264 -5.01 -8.04 -22.92
N GLU A 265 -4.95 -7.16 -23.92
CA GLU A 265 -3.70 -6.51 -24.35
C GLU A 265 -3.24 -5.34 -23.47
N VAL A 266 -4.06 -4.84 -22.55
CA VAL A 266 -3.74 -3.65 -21.72
C VAL A 266 -3.10 -4.02 -20.36
N THR A 267 -3.21 -5.27 -19.91
CA THR A 267 -2.84 -5.68 -18.53
C THR A 267 -1.58 -6.53 -18.37
N ALA A 268 -0.89 -6.91 -19.44
CA ALA A 268 0.30 -7.76 -19.36
C ALA A 268 1.61 -6.95 -19.34
N ASP A 269 2.05 -6.51 -18.15
CA ASP A 269 3.48 -6.39 -17.87
C ASP A 269 3.80 -7.39 -16.75
N ALA A 270 4.15 -8.60 -17.18
CA ALA A 270 4.37 -9.79 -16.34
C ALA A 270 5.44 -9.61 -15.25
N ARG A 271 6.19 -8.50 -15.25
CA ARG A 271 7.29 -8.24 -14.29
C ARG A 271 6.84 -7.93 -12.86
N TYR A 272 5.54 -7.71 -12.61
CA TYR A 272 5.01 -7.43 -11.28
C TYR A 272 3.94 -8.42 -10.79
N GLN A 273 3.55 -9.41 -11.61
CA GLN A 273 2.60 -10.44 -11.20
C GLN A 273 3.24 -11.53 -10.32
N ASP A 274 4.56 -11.70 -10.36
CA ASP A 274 5.31 -12.68 -9.56
C ASP A 274 5.56 -12.25 -8.09
N TRP A 275 4.78 -11.31 -7.55
CA TRP A 275 4.92 -10.86 -6.15
C TRP A 275 4.15 -11.74 -5.16
N ASP A 276 3.67 -12.91 -5.60
CA ASP A 276 3.25 -13.99 -4.72
C ASP A 276 4.50 -14.70 -4.18
N VAL A 277 4.99 -14.17 -3.05
CA VAL A 277 6.02 -14.80 -2.24
C VAL A 277 5.44 -16.11 -1.70
N LYS A 278 6.04 -17.24 -2.13
CA LYS A 278 5.89 -18.55 -1.50
C LYS A 278 6.35 -18.54 -0.05
#